data_AF-A0A849EP87-F1
#
_entry.id   AF-A0A849EP87-F1
#
_cell.length_a   1.000
_cell.length_b   1.000
_cell.length_c   1.000
_cell.angle_alpha   90.00
_cell.angle_beta   90.00
_cell.angle_gamma   90.00
#
_symmetry.space_group_name_H-M   'P 1'
#
loop_
_entity.id
_entity.type
_entity.pdbx_description
1 polymer ?
#
loop_
_entity_poly.entity_id
_entity_poly.type
_entity_poly.pdbx_seq_one_letter_code
_entity_poly.pdbx_strand_id
1 'polypeptide(L)'
;HPTDNPSGVRVAIQDAHVNYLGTRDESLWSEAEMAAGFGFANYYFDNVGVQYGLKALMDGAITAEQFVDLNEKIGGVDIDYNHQPMRTQIDPEVAQILYRTGFINDWQRMGNIPIITERPPEPDPIASHTMYHTYAARYRLNKAQGDTDNYITWLRPVGWVYYTWDDLGFTTMDKWLEGIAADQSDLSMADKVVVNKPPEAVNGYWPDITQPMDFSTLNDFQFDWGAENLDPYPPYMTPRLVAAQGNLEAVGIVKAQLKPLERSDYAPVVFTDDQWARLQATFPDGVCDWTQPSIGATPSIPWLTFKNGPGGEPIGINQYGNTYQARNCSGEMRFVDPVCMNLTLR
;
A
#
# COMPACT_ATOMS: atom_id res chain seq x y z
N HIS A 1 25.36 10.80 4.70
CA HIS A 1 26.81 10.61 4.78
C HIS A 1 27.09 9.69 5.96
N PRO A 2 26.89 8.37 5.81
CA PRO A 2 27.06 7.43 6.94
C PRO A 2 28.49 7.43 7.49
N THR A 3 29.48 7.83 6.68
CA THR A 3 30.90 7.88 7.03
C THR A 3 31.33 9.20 7.67
N ASP A 4 31.03 10.34 7.03
CA ASP A 4 31.62 11.64 7.40
C ASP A 4 30.69 12.55 8.21
N ASN A 5 29.40 12.18 8.29
CA ASN A 5 28.40 12.89 9.08
C ASN A 5 27.30 11.90 9.57
N PRO A 6 27.68 10.89 10.38
CA PRO A 6 26.76 9.82 10.79
C PRO A 6 25.57 10.34 11.61
N SER A 7 25.76 11.41 12.38
CA SER A 7 24.70 12.08 13.15
C SER A 7 23.89 13.11 12.34
N GLY A 8 24.20 13.27 11.06
CA GLY A 8 23.53 14.24 10.19
C GLY A 8 22.08 13.84 9.87
N VAL A 9 21.28 14.82 9.45
CA VAL A 9 19.91 14.57 8.98
C VAL A 9 19.93 13.57 7.82
N ARG A 10 19.16 12.50 7.97
CA ARG A 10 18.93 11.50 6.92
C ARG A 10 17.68 11.90 6.14
N VAL A 11 17.77 11.84 4.81
CA VAL A 11 16.71 12.27 3.88
C VAL A 11 16.07 11.09 3.14
N ALA A 12 16.28 9.86 3.61
CA ALA A 12 15.60 8.70 3.05
C ALA A 12 14.11 8.71 3.44
N ILE A 13 13.26 8.13 2.60
CA ILE A 13 11.80 8.07 2.83
C ILE A 13 11.49 7.41 4.18
N GLN A 14 12.25 6.40 4.60
CA GLN A 14 12.08 5.78 5.92
C GLN A 14 12.34 6.74 7.09
N ASP A 15 13.37 7.58 6.99
CA ASP A 15 13.77 8.49 8.06
C ASP A 15 12.75 9.63 8.21
N ALA A 16 12.10 10.04 7.11
CA ALA A 16 10.96 10.96 7.14
C ALA A 16 9.75 10.40 7.92
N HIS A 17 9.68 9.08 8.09
CA HIS A 17 8.60 8.38 8.80
C HIS A 17 8.99 7.89 10.20
N VAL A 18 10.11 8.35 10.78
CA VAL A 18 10.60 7.88 12.09
C VAL A 18 9.56 8.01 13.22
N ASN A 19 8.69 9.02 13.17
CA ASN A 19 7.62 9.19 14.16
C ASN A 19 6.57 8.06 14.11
N TYR A 20 6.37 7.45 12.94
CA TYR A 20 5.49 6.31 12.76
C TYR A 20 6.22 5.03 13.13
N LEU A 21 7.40 4.81 12.53
CA LEU A 21 8.14 3.55 12.53
C LEU A 21 8.96 3.31 13.79
N GLY A 22 9.29 4.38 14.52
CA GLY A 22 10.28 4.35 15.59
C GLY A 22 11.70 4.17 15.08
N THR A 23 12.60 4.09 16.05
CA THR A 23 14.03 3.86 15.82
C THR A 23 14.39 2.40 16.03
N ARG A 24 15.45 1.96 15.38
CA ARG A 24 16.00 0.61 15.51
C ARG A 24 16.56 0.37 16.91
N ASP A 25 16.36 -0.84 17.41
CA ASP A 25 16.95 -1.33 18.66
C ASP A 25 18.49 -1.28 18.60
N GLU A 26 19.13 -0.96 19.73
CA GLU A 26 20.59 -0.82 19.84
C GLU A 26 21.32 -2.10 19.42
N SER A 27 20.71 -3.27 19.64
CA SER A 27 21.27 -4.56 19.20
C SER A 27 21.39 -4.71 17.68
N LEU A 28 20.70 -3.85 16.91
CA LEU A 28 20.68 -3.86 15.46
C LEU A 28 21.47 -2.69 14.84
N TRP A 29 22.12 -1.85 15.64
CA TRP A 29 22.81 -0.67 15.15
C TRP A 29 23.99 -1.02 14.24
N SER A 30 24.00 -0.41 13.06
CA SER A 30 25.16 -0.34 12.18
C SER A 30 26.29 0.48 12.80
N GLU A 31 27.48 0.42 12.23
CA GLU A 31 28.60 1.28 12.64
C GLU A 31 28.25 2.77 12.58
N ALA A 32 27.44 3.18 11.60
CA ALA A 32 26.95 4.55 11.47
C ALA A 32 26.02 4.94 12.63
N GLU A 33 25.11 4.05 13.05
CA GLU A 33 24.22 4.28 14.20
C GLU A 33 25.01 4.33 15.51
N MET A 34 25.97 3.42 15.70
CA MET A 34 26.88 3.45 16.85
C MET A 34 27.69 4.75 16.90
N ALA A 35 28.19 5.22 15.76
CA ALA A 35 28.93 6.49 15.68
C ALA A 35 28.02 7.72 15.89
N ALA A 36 26.75 7.64 15.47
CA ALA A 36 25.76 8.69 15.68
C ALA A 36 25.27 8.76 17.13
N GLY A 37 25.30 7.63 17.86
CA GLY A 37 24.81 7.51 19.23
C GLY A 37 23.29 7.38 19.35
N PHE A 38 22.59 7.08 18.25
CA PHE A 38 21.16 6.86 18.21
C PHE A 38 20.78 5.95 17.03
N GLY A 39 19.66 5.22 17.17
CA GLY A 39 19.14 4.35 16.13
C GLY A 39 18.47 5.12 15.00
N PHE A 40 18.62 4.65 13.77
CA PHE A 40 17.91 5.20 12.62
C PHE A 40 16.48 4.66 12.55
N ALA A 41 15.65 5.19 11.66
CA ALA A 41 14.27 4.73 11.52
C ALA A 41 14.21 3.24 11.15
N ASN A 42 13.22 2.51 11.67
CA ASN A 42 13.01 1.11 11.29
C ASN A 42 12.70 0.95 9.78
N TYR A 43 13.06 -0.20 9.21
CA TYR A 43 12.60 -0.55 7.86
C TYR A 43 11.11 -0.82 7.85
N TYR A 44 10.49 -0.59 6.69
CA TYR A 44 9.13 -1.02 6.39
C TYR A 44 9.10 -2.07 5.26
N PHE A 45 10.24 -2.72 4.98
CA PHE A 45 10.42 -3.70 3.91
C PHE A 45 10.95 -5.03 4.47
N ASP A 46 10.47 -6.14 3.90
CA ASP A 46 10.88 -7.50 4.20
C ASP A 46 10.94 -8.31 2.90
N ASN A 47 11.97 -9.11 2.69
CA ASN A 47 12.01 -10.08 1.58
C ASN A 47 12.41 -11.50 1.99
N VAL A 48 12.25 -11.84 3.27
CA VAL A 48 12.40 -13.22 3.75
C VAL A 48 11.29 -14.07 3.12
N GLY A 49 11.67 -15.22 2.55
CA GLY A 49 10.74 -16.14 1.89
C GLY A 49 10.20 -15.69 0.52
N VAL A 50 10.56 -14.49 0.04
CA VAL A 50 10.10 -13.99 -1.27
C VAL A 50 10.87 -14.69 -2.39
N GLN A 51 10.12 -15.33 -3.29
CA GLN A 51 10.65 -16.09 -4.42
C GLN A 51 10.68 -15.25 -5.70
N TYR A 52 11.75 -14.50 -5.90
CA TYR A 52 11.89 -13.62 -7.05
C TYR A 52 11.86 -14.42 -8.35
N GLY A 53 11.04 -13.98 -9.31
CA GLY A 53 10.91 -14.64 -10.61
C GLY A 53 9.98 -15.86 -10.65
N LEU A 54 9.21 -16.16 -9.59
CA LEU A 54 8.37 -17.37 -9.54
C LEU A 54 7.39 -17.46 -10.73
N LYS A 55 6.61 -16.41 -11.01
CA LYS A 55 5.74 -16.43 -12.20
C LYS A 55 6.51 -16.60 -13.51
N ALA A 56 7.66 -15.95 -13.66
CA ALA A 56 8.49 -16.10 -14.86
C ALA A 56 8.99 -17.54 -15.03
N LEU A 57 9.28 -18.24 -13.93
CA LEU A 57 9.61 -19.68 -13.95
C LEU A 57 8.39 -20.51 -14.38
N MET A 58 7.23 -20.26 -13.77
CA MET A 58 6.00 -21.02 -14.06
C MET A 58 5.50 -20.82 -15.48
N ASP A 59 5.71 -19.63 -16.04
CA ASP A 59 5.40 -19.29 -17.43
C ASP A 59 6.47 -19.80 -18.42
N GLY A 60 7.57 -20.39 -17.94
CA GLY A 60 8.67 -20.90 -18.77
C GLY A 60 9.58 -19.83 -19.38
N ALA A 61 9.49 -18.58 -18.91
CA ALA A 61 10.32 -17.46 -19.38
C ALA A 61 11.75 -17.51 -18.84
N ILE A 62 11.97 -18.17 -17.71
CA ILE A 62 13.29 -18.47 -17.16
C ILE A 62 13.40 -19.96 -16.84
N THR A 63 14.62 -20.49 -16.88
CA THR A 63 14.89 -21.88 -16.52
C THR A 63 14.87 -22.09 -15.00
N ALA A 64 14.70 -23.35 -14.57
CA ALA A 64 14.85 -23.73 -13.17
C ALA A 64 16.20 -23.24 -12.59
N GLU A 65 17.29 -23.38 -13.36
CA GLU A 65 18.61 -22.93 -12.92
C GLU A 65 18.68 -21.41 -12.73
N GLN A 66 18.11 -20.63 -13.67
CA GLN A 66 18.06 -19.16 -13.54
C GLN A 66 17.25 -18.72 -12.32
N PHE A 67 16.16 -19.43 -12.00
CA PHE A 67 15.36 -19.15 -10.81
C PHE A 67 16.13 -19.44 -9.50
N VAL A 68 16.85 -20.57 -9.44
CA VAL A 68 17.72 -20.90 -8.30
C VAL A 68 18.81 -19.85 -8.14
N ASP A 69 19.55 -19.56 -9.22
CA ASP A 69 20.66 -18.61 -9.22
C ASP A 69 20.21 -17.20 -8.77
N LEU A 70 19.06 -16.75 -9.26
CA LEU A 70 18.47 -15.46 -8.86
C LEU A 70 18.22 -15.42 -7.35
N ASN A 71 17.54 -16.43 -6.81
CA ASN A 71 17.12 -16.41 -5.40
C ASN A 71 18.28 -16.60 -4.42
N GLU A 72 19.34 -17.31 -4.81
CA GLU A 72 20.58 -17.42 -4.04
C GLU A 72 21.34 -16.09 -3.95
N LYS A 73 21.32 -15.29 -5.02
CA LYS A 73 22.21 -14.13 -5.17
C LYS A 73 21.57 -12.78 -4.89
N ILE A 74 20.25 -12.68 -4.99
CA ILE A 74 19.53 -11.39 -4.92
C ILE A 74 19.66 -10.70 -3.54
N GLY A 75 19.87 -11.48 -2.47
CA GLY A 75 20.06 -10.97 -1.12
C GLY A 75 18.98 -9.99 -0.66
N GLY A 76 19.41 -8.95 0.04
CA GLY A 76 18.59 -7.85 0.53
C GLY A 76 19.37 -6.53 0.53
N VAL A 77 18.86 -5.57 1.30
CA VAL A 77 19.47 -4.26 1.50
C VAL A 77 19.61 -3.90 2.99
N ASP A 78 20.65 -3.13 3.31
CA ASP A 78 20.92 -2.58 4.65
C ASP A 78 20.23 -1.22 4.89
N ILE A 79 20.60 -0.50 5.96
CA ILE A 79 19.90 0.72 6.42
C ILE A 79 20.13 1.92 5.51
N ASP A 80 21.20 1.83 4.73
CA ASP A 80 21.60 2.81 3.73
C ASP A 80 21.22 2.36 2.30
N TYR A 81 20.42 1.29 2.16
CA TYR A 81 20.03 0.66 0.89
C TYR A 81 21.20 0.04 0.11
N ASN A 82 22.32 -0.27 0.76
CA ASN A 82 23.38 -1.04 0.10
C ASN A 82 22.97 -2.51 0.05
N HIS A 83 23.34 -3.17 -1.05
CA HIS A 83 23.11 -4.62 -1.17
C HIS A 83 23.88 -5.40 -0.10
N GLN A 84 23.22 -6.39 0.48
CA GLN A 84 23.82 -7.37 1.38
C GLN A 84 23.40 -8.79 0.99
N PRO A 85 24.23 -9.82 1.25
CA PRO A 85 23.89 -11.20 0.89
C PRO A 85 22.63 -11.73 1.61
N MET A 86 22.37 -11.26 2.83
CA MET A 86 21.24 -11.69 3.64
C MET A 86 19.97 -10.94 3.24
N ARG A 87 18.82 -11.62 3.37
CA ARG A 87 17.50 -11.02 3.18
C ARG A 87 17.27 -9.90 4.19
N THR A 88 16.58 -8.83 3.78
CA THR A 88 16.11 -7.79 4.68
C THR A 88 14.88 -8.29 5.40
N GLN A 89 14.88 -8.16 6.72
CA GLN A 89 13.79 -8.61 7.58
C GLN A 89 13.21 -7.41 8.32
N ILE A 90 11.88 -7.27 8.27
CA ILE A 90 11.17 -6.31 9.12
C ILE A 90 10.92 -6.92 10.49
N ASP A 91 11.01 -6.09 11.53
CA ASP A 91 10.55 -6.43 12.86
C ASP A 91 9.01 -6.63 12.86
N PRO A 92 8.48 -7.75 13.41
CA PRO A 92 7.05 -7.97 13.55
C PRO A 92 6.28 -6.82 14.23
N GLU A 93 6.88 -6.13 15.20
CA GLU A 93 6.24 -4.99 15.87
C GLU A 93 6.09 -3.80 14.92
N VAL A 94 7.11 -3.54 14.09
CA VAL A 94 7.05 -2.51 13.05
C VAL A 94 6.01 -2.88 11.99
N ALA A 95 5.93 -4.16 11.61
CA ALA A 95 4.87 -4.62 10.71
C ALA A 95 3.47 -4.32 11.29
N GLN A 96 3.25 -4.55 12.59
CA GLN A 96 1.99 -4.21 13.25
C GLN A 96 1.71 -2.70 13.26
N ILE A 97 2.73 -1.88 13.53
CA ILE A 97 2.64 -0.42 13.49
C ILE A 97 2.16 0.06 12.11
N LEU A 98 2.69 -0.50 11.02
CA LEU A 98 2.31 -0.11 9.66
C LEU A 98 0.80 -0.29 9.40
N TYR A 99 0.21 -1.39 9.88
CA TYR A 99 -1.24 -1.62 9.75
C TYR A 99 -2.05 -0.73 10.70
N ARG A 100 -1.68 -0.71 11.98
CA ARG A 100 -2.40 0.04 13.01
C ARG A 100 -2.49 1.53 12.68
N THR A 101 -1.43 2.10 12.15
CA THR A 101 -1.34 3.55 11.86
C THR A 101 -2.00 3.93 10.53
N GLY A 102 -2.46 2.95 9.74
CA GLY A 102 -2.99 3.19 8.39
C GLY A 102 -1.90 3.49 7.35
N PHE A 103 -0.62 3.26 7.67
CA PHE A 103 0.47 3.34 6.69
C PHE A 103 0.26 2.33 5.55
N ILE A 104 -0.28 1.15 5.89
CA ILE A 104 -0.94 0.26 4.94
C ILE A 104 -2.44 0.53 5.00
N ASN A 105 -3.04 0.87 3.86
CA ASN A 105 -4.47 1.13 3.76
C ASN A 105 -5.29 -0.05 4.33
N ASP A 106 -6.19 0.27 5.25
CA ASP A 106 -7.19 -0.63 5.80
C ASP A 106 -8.49 -0.50 5.00
N TRP A 107 -8.81 -1.53 4.23
CA TRP A 107 -9.94 -1.53 3.32
C TRP A 107 -11.28 -1.85 3.99
N GLN A 108 -11.27 -2.30 5.26
CA GLN A 108 -12.50 -2.71 5.97
C GLN A 108 -13.49 -1.56 6.20
N ARG A 109 -13.03 -0.31 6.14
CA ARG A 109 -13.85 0.88 6.39
C ARG A 109 -14.10 1.72 5.14
N MET A 110 -13.52 1.32 4.01
CA MET A 110 -13.53 2.12 2.79
C MET A 110 -14.89 2.09 2.08
N GLY A 111 -15.75 1.11 2.36
CA GLY A 111 -17.12 1.06 1.80
C GLY A 111 -18.02 2.23 2.19
N ASN A 112 -17.67 2.97 3.24
CA ASN A 112 -18.44 4.13 3.71
C ASN A 112 -18.08 5.44 3.01
N ILE A 113 -17.18 5.43 2.04
CA ILE A 113 -16.74 6.63 1.32
C ILE A 113 -16.80 6.43 -0.20
N PRO A 114 -17.18 7.46 -0.96
CA PRO A 114 -16.98 7.47 -2.40
C PRO A 114 -15.48 7.57 -2.75
N ILE A 115 -15.04 6.80 -3.74
CA ILE A 115 -13.64 6.74 -4.19
C ILE A 115 -13.60 6.94 -5.71
N ILE A 116 -12.85 7.96 -6.14
CA ILE A 116 -12.50 8.19 -7.54
C ILE A 116 -11.00 8.01 -7.66
N THR A 117 -10.56 7.15 -8.57
CA THR A 117 -9.15 7.06 -8.96
C THR A 117 -9.00 7.47 -10.41
N GLU A 118 -8.19 8.49 -10.62
CA GLU A 118 -7.84 8.98 -11.95
C GLU A 118 -6.38 8.71 -12.24
N ARG A 119 -6.08 8.21 -13.44
CA ARG A 119 -4.70 7.99 -13.84
C ARG A 119 -4.55 7.78 -15.33
N PRO A 120 -3.33 7.92 -15.88
CA PRO A 120 -3.07 7.44 -17.21
C PRO A 120 -3.02 5.92 -17.34
N PRO A 121 -3.39 5.39 -18.53
CA PRO A 121 -3.13 4.01 -18.87
C PRO A 121 -1.63 3.71 -19.06
N GLU A 122 -1.26 2.44 -19.01
CA GLU A 122 0.07 1.94 -19.34
C GLU A 122 0.20 1.58 -20.84
N PRO A 123 1.35 1.79 -21.50
CA PRO A 123 2.59 2.29 -20.92
C PRO A 123 2.49 3.78 -20.59
N ASP A 124 2.80 4.11 -19.33
CA ASP A 124 2.90 5.50 -18.89
C ASP A 124 4.05 6.17 -19.67
N PRO A 125 3.81 7.26 -20.42
CA PRO A 125 4.86 7.95 -21.15
C PRO A 125 5.97 8.53 -20.25
N ILE A 126 5.72 8.69 -18.94
CA ILE A 126 6.72 9.13 -17.96
C ILE A 126 7.44 7.92 -17.32
N ALA A 127 6.91 6.70 -17.49
CA ALA A 127 7.43 5.44 -16.93
C ALA A 127 7.71 5.48 -15.42
N SER A 128 6.94 6.28 -14.67
CA SER A 128 7.10 6.46 -13.22
C SER A 128 5.87 6.04 -12.42
N HIS A 129 4.71 5.95 -13.08
CA HIS A 129 3.46 5.48 -12.48
C HIS A 129 3.21 4.02 -12.86
N THR A 130 2.69 3.25 -11.90
CA THR A 130 2.37 1.83 -12.10
C THR A 130 0.89 1.55 -11.85
N MET A 131 0.22 0.94 -12.82
CA MET A 131 -1.23 0.69 -12.83
C MET A 131 -1.68 -0.38 -11.84
N TYR A 132 -0.79 -1.30 -11.47
CA TYR A 132 -1.14 -2.39 -10.55
C TYR A 132 -1.70 -1.88 -9.20
N HIS A 133 -1.35 -0.67 -8.74
CA HIS A 133 -1.89 -0.11 -7.50
C HIS A 133 -3.41 0.07 -7.54
N THR A 134 -3.97 0.44 -8.69
CA THR A 134 -5.42 0.58 -8.87
C THR A 134 -6.12 -0.76 -8.75
N TYR A 135 -5.59 -1.78 -9.43
CA TYR A 135 -6.11 -3.14 -9.36
C TYR A 135 -5.97 -3.74 -7.95
N ALA A 136 -4.82 -3.53 -7.29
CA ALA A 136 -4.60 -3.97 -5.91
C ALA A 136 -5.57 -3.31 -4.94
N ALA A 137 -5.82 -2.01 -5.09
CA ALA A 137 -6.79 -1.28 -4.27
C ALA A 137 -8.21 -1.83 -4.43
N ARG A 138 -8.68 -1.97 -5.69
CA ARG A 138 -9.98 -2.56 -5.99
C ARG A 138 -10.11 -3.98 -5.46
N TYR A 139 -9.08 -4.81 -5.63
CA TYR A 139 -9.09 -6.21 -5.19
C TYR A 139 -9.25 -6.30 -3.67
N ARG A 140 -8.47 -5.49 -2.93
CA ARG A 140 -8.52 -5.47 -1.47
C ARG A 140 -9.82 -4.87 -0.94
N LEU A 141 -10.41 -3.91 -1.64
CA LEU A 141 -11.74 -3.38 -1.34
C LEU A 141 -12.83 -4.47 -1.51
N ASN A 142 -12.86 -5.15 -2.65
CA ASN A 142 -13.80 -6.23 -2.91
C ASN A 142 -13.65 -7.39 -1.93
N LYS A 143 -12.41 -7.77 -1.61
CA LYS A 143 -12.15 -8.78 -0.57
C LYS A 143 -12.68 -8.36 0.80
N ALA A 144 -12.67 -7.06 1.12
CA ALA A 144 -13.10 -6.54 2.41
C ALA A 144 -14.63 -6.38 2.55
N GLN A 145 -15.33 -5.96 1.49
CA GLN A 145 -16.77 -5.67 1.56
C GLN A 145 -17.68 -6.52 0.66
N GLY A 146 -17.13 -7.18 -0.35
CA GLY A 146 -17.86 -8.04 -1.30
C GLY A 146 -18.18 -7.41 -2.66
N ASP A 147 -17.89 -6.11 -2.83
CA ASP A 147 -18.12 -5.35 -4.06
C ASP A 147 -17.12 -4.19 -4.22
N THR A 148 -17.26 -3.41 -5.30
CA THR A 148 -16.55 -2.13 -5.49
C THR A 148 -17.49 -1.01 -5.88
N ASP A 149 -18.72 -1.06 -5.41
CA ASP A 149 -19.78 -0.14 -5.83
C ASP A 149 -19.53 1.29 -5.34
N ASN A 150 -18.57 1.53 -4.45
CA ASN A 150 -18.13 2.86 -4.05
C ASN A 150 -16.83 3.34 -4.73
N TYR A 151 -16.23 2.54 -5.63
CA TYR A 151 -14.94 2.85 -6.26
C TYR A 151 -15.07 2.89 -7.78
N ILE A 152 -14.75 4.05 -8.38
CA ILE A 152 -14.62 4.21 -9.83
C ILE A 152 -13.17 4.45 -10.27
N THR A 153 -12.84 3.98 -11.47
CA THR A 153 -11.54 4.20 -12.13
C THR A 153 -11.74 4.93 -13.45
N TRP A 154 -11.08 6.08 -13.59
CA TRP A 154 -10.98 6.82 -14.84
C TRP A 154 -9.56 6.75 -15.40
N LEU A 155 -9.42 5.99 -16.47
CA LEU A 155 -8.19 5.98 -17.26
C LEU A 155 -8.25 7.14 -18.25
N ARG A 156 -7.25 8.02 -18.26
CA ARG A 156 -7.25 9.24 -19.10
C ARG A 156 -5.90 9.52 -19.77
N PRO A 157 -5.83 10.13 -20.96
CA PRO A 157 -4.55 10.47 -21.60
C PRO A 157 -3.61 11.30 -20.70
N VAL A 158 -2.29 11.12 -20.88
CA VAL A 158 -1.28 12.02 -20.29
C VAL A 158 -1.16 13.30 -21.11
N GLY A 159 -1.18 14.46 -20.46
CA GLY A 159 -0.93 15.75 -21.11
C GLY A 159 -1.23 16.95 -20.20
N TRP A 160 -0.99 18.18 -20.69
CA TRP A 160 -1.17 19.46 -19.97
C TRP A 160 -2.62 19.82 -19.59
N VAL A 161 -3.57 18.89 -19.75
CA VAL A 161 -5.00 19.11 -19.50
C VAL A 161 -5.39 18.76 -18.06
N TYR A 162 -4.43 18.70 -17.12
CA TYR A 162 -4.64 18.31 -15.72
C TYR A 162 -5.87 18.99 -15.09
N TYR A 163 -6.00 20.29 -15.30
CA TYR A 163 -7.07 21.09 -14.69
C TYR A 163 -8.48 20.59 -15.05
N THR A 164 -8.77 20.17 -16.28
CA THR A 164 -10.14 19.77 -16.64
C THR A 164 -10.54 18.43 -16.04
N TRP A 165 -9.58 17.50 -15.90
CA TRP A 165 -9.82 16.19 -15.30
C TRP A 165 -9.98 16.30 -13.79
N ASP A 166 -9.08 17.07 -13.16
CA ASP A 166 -9.18 17.37 -11.74
C ASP A 166 -10.53 18.06 -11.45
N ASP A 167 -10.96 19.04 -12.27
CA ASP A 167 -12.28 19.68 -12.14
C ASP A 167 -13.45 18.69 -12.28
N LEU A 168 -13.37 17.72 -13.20
CA LEU A 168 -14.38 16.66 -13.32
C LEU A 168 -14.41 15.76 -12.09
N GLY A 169 -13.26 15.34 -11.58
CA GLY A 169 -13.13 14.55 -10.36
C GLY A 169 -13.69 15.29 -9.15
N PHE A 170 -13.31 16.55 -8.97
CA PHE A 170 -13.82 17.41 -7.90
C PHE A 170 -15.33 17.59 -8.00
N THR A 171 -15.87 17.99 -9.16
CA THR A 171 -17.31 18.22 -9.32
C THR A 171 -18.14 16.94 -9.22
N THR A 172 -17.62 15.81 -9.66
CA THR A 172 -18.30 14.51 -9.51
C THR A 172 -18.30 14.08 -8.05
N MET A 173 -17.18 14.22 -7.35
CA MET A 173 -17.10 13.94 -5.91
C MET A 173 -18.01 14.85 -5.11
N ASP A 174 -18.06 16.14 -5.43
CA ASP A 174 -18.94 17.13 -4.80
C ASP A 174 -20.41 16.72 -4.90
N LYS A 175 -20.90 16.43 -6.13
CA LYS A 175 -22.28 15.92 -6.33
C LYS A 175 -22.55 14.63 -5.55
N TRP A 176 -21.60 13.72 -5.52
CA TRP A 176 -21.75 12.45 -4.81
C TRP A 176 -21.91 12.70 -3.30
N LEU A 177 -21.06 13.54 -2.72
CA LEU A 177 -21.10 13.91 -1.30
C LEU A 177 -22.36 14.73 -0.97
N GLU A 178 -22.79 15.65 -1.83
CA GLU A 178 -24.04 16.40 -1.67
C GLU A 178 -25.26 15.46 -1.64
N GLY A 179 -25.30 14.47 -2.54
CA GLY A 179 -26.35 13.45 -2.55
C GLY A 179 -26.38 12.65 -1.25
N ILE A 180 -25.21 12.15 -0.81
CA ILE A 180 -25.07 11.41 0.46
C ILE A 180 -25.51 12.28 1.65
N ALA A 181 -25.14 13.56 1.68
CA ALA A 181 -25.48 14.48 2.76
C ALA A 181 -26.98 14.84 2.80
N ALA A 182 -27.64 14.91 1.64
CA ALA A 182 -29.07 15.16 1.52
C ALA A 182 -29.93 13.92 1.82
N ASP A 183 -29.36 12.71 1.77
CA ASP A 183 -30.07 11.45 1.98
C ASP A 183 -30.46 11.23 3.46
N GLN A 184 -31.75 11.45 3.75
CA GLN A 184 -32.36 11.26 5.06
C GLN A 184 -32.90 9.84 5.31
N SER A 185 -32.64 8.88 4.42
CA SER A 185 -33.08 7.49 4.62
C SER A 185 -32.37 6.82 5.80
N ASP A 186 -32.94 5.71 6.27
CA ASP A 186 -32.35 4.84 7.30
C ASP A 186 -31.34 3.83 6.73
N LEU A 187 -30.89 4.03 5.48
CA LEU A 187 -29.86 3.20 4.86
C LEU A 187 -28.53 3.30 5.62
N SER A 188 -27.72 2.23 5.54
CA SER A 188 -26.35 2.28 6.06
C SER A 188 -25.53 3.32 5.30
N MET A 189 -24.42 3.81 5.88
CA MET A 189 -23.56 4.78 5.17
C MET A 189 -23.04 4.20 3.84
N ALA A 190 -22.63 2.93 3.82
CA ALA A 190 -22.21 2.26 2.60
C ALA A 190 -23.33 2.23 1.53
N ASP A 191 -24.56 1.89 1.92
CA ASP A 191 -25.69 1.89 0.98
C ASP A 191 -25.98 3.31 0.47
N LYS A 192 -25.89 4.34 1.33
CA LYS A 192 -26.03 5.75 0.92
C LYS A 192 -24.99 6.15 -0.10
N VAL A 193 -23.74 5.71 0.07
CA VAL A 193 -22.68 5.94 -0.92
C VAL A 193 -23.07 5.31 -2.26
N VAL A 194 -23.56 4.08 -2.27
CA VAL A 194 -23.91 3.40 -3.54
C VAL A 194 -25.11 4.07 -4.21
N VAL A 195 -26.20 4.32 -3.50
CA VAL A 195 -27.45 4.84 -4.11
C VAL A 195 -27.33 6.31 -4.57
N ASN A 196 -26.46 7.10 -3.95
CA ASN A 196 -26.24 8.51 -4.31
C ASN A 196 -25.09 8.69 -5.30
N LYS A 197 -24.56 7.61 -5.88
CA LYS A 197 -23.54 7.69 -6.92
C LYS A 197 -24.05 8.46 -8.15
N PRO A 198 -23.37 9.55 -8.58
CA PRO A 198 -23.77 10.30 -9.76
C PRO A 198 -23.74 9.44 -11.04
N PRO A 199 -24.63 9.67 -12.03
CA PRO A 199 -24.65 8.91 -13.27
C PRO A 199 -23.34 8.92 -14.06
N GLU A 200 -22.55 10.00 -13.96
CA GLU A 200 -21.23 10.14 -14.59
C GLU A 200 -20.10 9.37 -13.88
N ALA A 201 -20.32 8.94 -12.62
CA ALA A 201 -19.36 8.19 -11.83
C ALA A 201 -19.32 6.71 -12.27
N VAL A 202 -18.80 6.46 -13.47
CA VAL A 202 -18.65 5.11 -14.05
C VAL A 202 -17.18 4.78 -14.30
N ASN A 203 -16.82 3.50 -14.23
CA ASN A 203 -15.49 3.04 -14.66
C ASN A 203 -15.34 3.27 -16.17
N GLY A 204 -14.14 3.65 -16.62
CA GLY A 204 -13.88 3.70 -18.06
C GLY A 204 -12.55 4.31 -18.45
N TYR A 205 -12.26 4.20 -19.74
CA TYR A 205 -11.24 5.01 -20.39
C TYR A 205 -11.91 6.23 -21.03
N TRP A 206 -11.42 7.40 -20.66
CA TRP A 206 -11.93 8.69 -21.07
C TRP A 206 -10.89 9.36 -21.97
N PRO A 207 -10.96 9.19 -23.29
CA PRO A 207 -10.03 9.83 -24.22
C PRO A 207 -10.26 11.35 -24.31
N ASP A 208 -11.49 11.79 -24.01
CA ASP A 208 -11.95 13.18 -23.98
C ASP A 208 -12.99 13.31 -22.85
N ILE A 209 -12.97 14.43 -22.13
CA ILE A 209 -13.90 14.76 -21.03
C ILE A 209 -15.36 14.79 -21.49
N THR A 210 -15.62 15.02 -22.77
CA THR A 210 -16.97 15.13 -23.34
C THR A 210 -17.51 13.81 -23.88
N GLN A 211 -16.67 12.78 -24.03
CA GLN A 211 -17.04 11.48 -24.59
C GLN A 211 -16.40 10.35 -23.78
N PRO A 212 -17.01 9.95 -22.64
CA PRO A 212 -16.62 8.71 -22.00
C PRO A 212 -16.76 7.57 -23.01
N MET A 213 -15.68 6.84 -23.28
CA MET A 213 -15.84 5.52 -23.83
C MET A 213 -16.23 4.62 -22.66
N ASP A 214 -17.47 4.18 -22.65
CA ASP A 214 -17.95 3.20 -21.66
C ASP A 214 -17.17 1.89 -21.87
N PHE A 215 -16.23 1.64 -20.98
CA PHE A 215 -15.57 0.35 -20.83
C PHE A 215 -16.21 -0.39 -19.67
N SER A 216 -17.51 -0.66 -19.76
CA SER A 216 -18.22 -1.59 -18.89
C SER A 216 -17.60 -3.00 -18.86
N THR A 217 -16.65 -3.30 -19.74
CA THR A 217 -15.80 -4.51 -19.71
C THR A 217 -14.66 -4.46 -18.67
N LEU A 218 -14.32 -3.28 -18.11
CA LEU A 218 -13.42 -3.16 -16.95
C LEU A 218 -14.14 -3.41 -15.61
N ASN A 219 -15.45 -3.72 -15.64
CA ASN A 219 -16.25 -3.80 -14.41
C ASN A 219 -15.93 -4.99 -13.53
N ASP A 220 -15.28 -6.03 -14.03
CA ASP A 220 -14.91 -7.15 -13.20
C ASP A 220 -13.41 -7.27 -13.12
N PHE A 221 -12.98 -7.71 -11.95
CA PHE A 221 -11.65 -8.17 -11.53
C PHE A 221 -10.87 -9.09 -12.48
N GLN A 222 -11.29 -9.22 -13.73
CA GLN A 222 -10.72 -10.05 -14.77
C GLN A 222 -9.52 -9.38 -15.44
N PHE A 223 -8.60 -8.82 -14.64
CA PHE A 223 -7.23 -8.78 -15.12
C PHE A 223 -6.65 -10.19 -14.96
N ASP A 224 -6.88 -11.03 -15.98
CA ASP A 224 -6.09 -12.24 -16.13
C ASP A 224 -4.69 -11.82 -16.57
N TRP A 225 -3.75 -11.82 -15.61
CA TRP A 225 -2.34 -11.51 -15.84
C TRP A 225 -1.66 -12.43 -16.88
N GLY A 226 -2.36 -13.47 -17.36
CA GLY A 226 -1.95 -14.35 -18.45
C GLY A 226 -2.82 -14.27 -19.73
N ALA A 227 -3.92 -13.51 -19.75
CA ALA A 227 -4.71 -13.33 -20.97
C ALA A 227 -4.34 -12.03 -21.68
N GLU A 228 -3.87 -12.14 -22.93
CA GLU A 228 -3.51 -11.02 -23.79
C GLU A 228 -4.69 -10.08 -24.17
N ASN A 229 -5.92 -10.33 -23.68
CA ASN A 229 -7.13 -9.95 -24.41
C ASN A 229 -8.17 -9.09 -23.69
N LEU A 230 -7.91 -8.51 -22.50
CA LEU A 230 -8.97 -7.78 -21.79
C LEU A 230 -8.67 -6.33 -21.40
N ASP A 231 -7.48 -5.81 -21.66
CA ASP A 231 -7.18 -4.39 -21.48
C ASP A 231 -6.25 -3.92 -22.62
N PRO A 232 -6.55 -2.83 -23.35
CA PRO A 232 -5.55 -2.19 -24.21
C PRO A 232 -4.28 -1.74 -23.45
N TYR A 233 -4.32 -1.71 -22.10
CA TYR A 233 -3.29 -1.14 -21.23
C TYR A 233 -2.92 -2.05 -20.04
N PRO A 234 -2.34 -3.24 -20.27
CA PRO A 234 -2.04 -4.17 -19.20
C PRO A 234 -1.01 -3.60 -18.21
N PRO A 235 -1.28 -3.59 -16.88
CA PRO A 235 -0.30 -3.19 -15.87
C PRO A 235 0.94 -4.10 -15.87
N TYR A 236 2.10 -3.50 -15.64
CA TYR A 236 3.30 -4.23 -15.23
C TYR A 236 3.16 -4.77 -13.79
N MET A 237 3.76 -5.94 -13.55
CA MET A 237 3.93 -6.48 -12.20
C MET A 237 5.23 -6.00 -11.57
N THR A 238 5.19 -5.75 -10.26
CA THR A 238 6.42 -5.62 -9.47
C THR A 238 7.09 -6.97 -9.26
N PRO A 239 8.40 -7.02 -8.91
CA PRO A 239 9.05 -8.27 -8.53
C PRO A 239 8.32 -9.03 -7.41
N ARG A 240 7.63 -8.32 -6.50
CA ARG A 240 6.80 -8.93 -5.45
C ARG A 240 5.54 -9.59 -6.02
N LEU A 241 4.84 -8.92 -6.94
CA LEU A 241 3.68 -9.52 -7.60
C LEU A 241 4.09 -10.73 -8.47
N VAL A 242 5.23 -10.68 -9.14
CA VAL A 242 5.81 -11.83 -9.86
C VAL A 242 6.10 -12.98 -8.90
N ALA A 243 6.68 -12.70 -7.73
CA ALA A 243 6.91 -13.70 -6.68
C ALA A 243 5.62 -14.26 -6.06
N ALA A 244 4.54 -13.49 -6.10
CA ALA A 244 3.21 -13.87 -5.63
C ALA A 244 2.31 -14.42 -6.75
N GLN A 245 2.86 -14.69 -7.93
CA GLN A 245 2.13 -15.20 -9.08
C GLN A 245 0.91 -14.35 -9.49
N GLY A 246 1.05 -13.01 -9.40
CA GLY A 246 -0.03 -12.07 -9.72
C GLY A 246 -1.06 -11.88 -8.61
N ASN A 247 -0.91 -12.52 -7.44
CA ASN A 247 -1.80 -12.30 -6.30
C ASN A 247 -1.70 -10.86 -5.79
N LEU A 248 -2.74 -10.06 -6.09
CA LEU A 248 -2.84 -8.66 -5.74
C LEU A 248 -2.83 -8.38 -4.22
N GLU A 249 -3.17 -9.37 -3.40
CA GLU A 249 -3.08 -9.25 -1.93
C GLU A 249 -1.64 -8.99 -1.48
N ALA A 250 -0.65 -9.49 -2.21
CA ALA A 250 0.76 -9.39 -1.85
C ALA A 250 1.25 -7.93 -1.71
N VAL A 251 0.60 -6.97 -2.38
CA VAL A 251 0.89 -5.53 -2.23
C VAL A 251 0.59 -5.04 -0.81
N GLY A 252 -0.38 -5.66 -0.13
CA GLY A 252 -0.75 -5.36 1.24
C GLY A 252 -0.04 -6.22 2.30
N ILE A 253 0.82 -7.16 1.91
CA ILE A 253 1.55 -8.06 2.83
C ILE A 253 2.97 -7.55 3.03
N VAL A 254 3.22 -6.87 4.17
CA VAL A 254 4.55 -6.31 4.48
C VAL A 254 5.48 -7.36 5.07
N LYS A 255 4.96 -8.30 5.86
CA LYS A 255 5.70 -9.44 6.43
C LYS A 255 4.91 -10.72 6.22
N ALA A 256 5.35 -11.56 5.29
CA ALA A 256 4.64 -12.80 5.00
C ALA A 256 4.75 -13.79 6.16
N GLN A 257 3.69 -14.57 6.37
CA GLN A 257 3.82 -15.85 7.04
C GLN A 257 4.55 -16.80 6.09
N LEU A 258 5.36 -17.72 6.64
CA LEU A 258 6.12 -18.67 5.84
C LEU A 258 5.43 -20.04 5.86
N LYS A 259 5.45 -20.70 4.70
CA LYS A 259 5.09 -22.12 4.55
C LYS A 259 6.33 -22.93 4.13
N PRO A 260 6.35 -24.24 4.39
CA PRO A 260 7.42 -25.11 3.92
C PRO A 260 7.65 -24.98 2.40
N LEU A 261 8.91 -25.11 2.00
CA LEU A 261 9.30 -25.18 0.59
C LEU A 261 9.00 -26.59 0.06
N GLU A 262 8.02 -26.72 -0.83
CA GLU A 262 7.52 -28.02 -1.32
C GLU A 262 7.65 -28.14 -2.84
N ARG A 263 8.20 -29.26 -3.35
CA ARG A 263 8.40 -29.46 -4.81
C ARG A 263 7.09 -29.43 -5.59
N SER A 264 6.00 -29.88 -4.98
CA SER A 264 4.68 -29.91 -5.59
C SER A 264 4.17 -28.53 -5.99
N ASP A 265 4.64 -27.47 -5.32
CA ASP A 265 4.18 -26.10 -5.57
C ASP A 265 4.67 -25.54 -6.92
N TYR A 266 5.61 -26.24 -7.57
CA TYR A 266 6.24 -25.80 -8.82
C TYR A 266 5.81 -26.60 -10.06
N ALA A 267 4.85 -27.53 -9.93
CA ALA A 267 4.41 -28.33 -11.08
C ALA A 267 3.90 -27.42 -12.23
N PRO A 268 4.33 -27.64 -13.49
CA PRO A 268 5.06 -28.82 -14.01
C PRO A 268 6.59 -28.71 -14.01
N VAL A 269 7.19 -27.66 -13.44
CA VAL A 269 8.64 -27.48 -13.38
C VAL A 269 9.28 -28.57 -12.52
N VAL A 270 10.35 -29.17 -13.03
CA VAL A 270 11.13 -30.21 -12.33
C VAL A 270 12.51 -29.69 -12.02
N PHE A 271 12.85 -29.63 -10.73
CA PHE A 271 14.19 -29.34 -10.24
C PHE A 271 15.02 -30.61 -10.12
N THR A 272 16.31 -30.51 -10.41
CA THR A 272 17.28 -31.54 -10.00
C THR A 272 17.45 -31.54 -8.47
N ASP A 273 18.02 -32.60 -7.91
CA ASP A 273 18.26 -32.68 -6.46
C ASP A 273 19.25 -31.60 -5.99
N ASP A 274 20.25 -31.28 -6.80
CA ASP A 274 21.21 -30.21 -6.51
C ASP A 274 20.54 -28.83 -6.50
N GLN A 275 19.67 -28.55 -7.48
CA GLN A 275 18.89 -27.31 -7.54
C GLN A 275 17.95 -27.18 -6.33
N TRP A 276 17.33 -28.29 -5.94
CA TRP A 276 16.43 -28.30 -4.81
C TRP A 276 17.15 -28.07 -3.48
N ALA A 277 18.30 -28.73 -3.28
CA ALA A 277 19.12 -28.54 -2.08
C ALA A 277 19.58 -27.07 -1.93
N ARG A 278 19.91 -26.42 -3.05
CA ARG A 278 20.24 -24.99 -3.13
C ARG A 278 19.06 -24.09 -2.75
N LEU A 279 17.84 -24.39 -3.22
CA LEU A 279 16.65 -23.67 -2.79
C LEU A 279 16.35 -23.86 -1.30
N GLN A 280 16.51 -25.08 -0.77
CA GLN A 280 16.35 -25.35 0.66
C GLN A 280 17.36 -24.57 1.51
N ALA A 281 18.61 -24.43 1.04
CA ALA A 281 19.61 -23.59 1.69
C ALA A 281 19.29 -22.09 1.60
N THR A 282 18.65 -21.65 0.51
CA THR A 282 18.22 -20.26 0.31
C THR A 282 17.01 -19.89 1.18
N PHE A 283 16.11 -20.85 1.40
CA PHE A 283 14.86 -20.68 2.13
C PHE A 283 14.77 -21.64 3.34
N PRO A 284 15.68 -21.51 4.33
CA PRO A 284 15.77 -22.46 5.44
C PRO A 284 14.50 -22.47 6.31
N ASP A 285 13.82 -21.32 6.42
CA ASP A 285 12.59 -21.15 7.20
C ASP A 285 11.31 -21.26 6.34
N GLY A 286 11.46 -21.55 5.05
CA GLY A 286 10.37 -21.62 4.09
C GLY A 286 10.18 -20.36 3.23
N VAL A 287 9.06 -20.34 2.52
CA VAL A 287 8.72 -19.31 1.52
C VAL A 287 7.41 -18.61 1.87
N CYS A 288 7.18 -17.41 1.35
CA CYS A 288 5.97 -16.65 1.62
C CYS A 288 4.70 -17.46 1.29
N ASP A 289 3.81 -17.57 2.27
CA ASP A 289 2.43 -17.99 2.06
C ASP A 289 1.57 -16.77 1.76
N TRP A 290 1.45 -16.45 0.47
CA TRP A 290 0.64 -15.32 -0.02
C TRP A 290 -0.87 -15.50 0.16
N THR A 291 -1.33 -16.66 0.67
CA THR A 291 -2.74 -16.90 0.99
C THR A 291 -3.10 -16.41 2.40
N GLN A 292 -2.10 -16.19 3.25
CA GLN A 292 -2.28 -15.78 4.63
C GLN A 292 -2.15 -14.25 4.78
N PRO A 293 -2.79 -13.66 5.80
CA PRO A 293 -2.57 -12.26 6.13
C PRO A 293 -1.11 -12.04 6.57
N SER A 294 -0.63 -10.80 6.44
CA SER A 294 0.66 -10.42 6.98
C SER A 294 0.75 -10.67 8.47
N ILE A 295 1.94 -11.04 8.94
CA ILE A 295 2.28 -10.97 10.36
C ILE A 295 2.10 -9.51 10.81
N GLY A 296 1.44 -9.33 11.97
CA GLY A 296 1.12 -8.01 12.51
C GLY A 296 -0.12 -7.34 11.91
N ALA A 297 -0.80 -7.96 10.93
CA ALA A 297 -2.02 -7.40 10.36
C ALA A 297 -3.09 -7.15 11.45
N THR A 298 -3.52 -5.90 11.55
CA THR A 298 -4.56 -5.44 12.48
C THR A 298 -5.40 -4.37 11.78
N PRO A 299 -6.68 -4.21 12.15
CA PRO A 299 -7.43 -3.02 11.74
C PRO A 299 -6.68 -1.75 12.12
N SER A 300 -6.77 -0.74 11.26
CA SER A 300 -6.24 0.59 11.52
C SER A 300 -7.00 1.26 12.65
N ILE A 301 -6.32 2.18 13.35
CA ILE A 301 -6.92 3.05 14.35
C ILE A 301 -6.86 4.48 13.84
N PRO A 302 -8.00 5.15 13.65
CA PRO A 302 -8.01 6.53 13.19
C PRO A 302 -7.67 7.49 14.34
N TRP A 303 -7.35 8.74 13.98
CA TRP A 303 -7.14 9.84 14.93
C TRP A 303 -6.05 9.58 15.97
N LEU A 304 -4.88 9.13 15.52
CA LEU A 304 -3.73 8.88 16.38
C LEU A 304 -2.93 10.15 16.66
N THR A 305 -2.40 10.26 17.88
CA THR A 305 -1.27 11.13 18.21
C THR A 305 -0.02 10.29 18.40
N PHE A 306 1.11 10.79 17.89
CA PHE A 306 2.43 10.16 18.00
C PHE A 306 3.27 10.77 19.13
N LYS A 307 2.67 11.60 19.99
CA LYS A 307 3.36 12.31 21.07
C LYS A 307 4.10 11.36 22.01
N ASN A 308 3.54 10.17 22.25
CA ASN A 308 4.08 9.18 23.18
C ASN A 308 4.89 8.08 22.48
N GLY A 309 5.10 8.19 21.16
CA GLY A 309 5.96 7.31 20.39
C GLY A 309 5.30 6.60 19.21
N PRO A 310 6.03 5.63 18.62
CA PRO A 310 5.63 4.85 17.44
C PRO A 310 4.32 4.09 17.64
N GLY A 311 3.59 3.82 16.56
CA GLY A 311 2.30 3.12 16.61
C GLY A 311 1.11 3.96 17.11
N GLY A 312 1.38 5.09 17.76
CA GLY A 312 0.41 6.11 18.12
C GLY A 312 -0.63 5.67 19.15
N GLU A 313 -1.15 6.66 19.87
CA GLU A 313 -2.27 6.50 20.79
C GLU A 313 -3.49 7.23 20.23
N PRO A 314 -4.71 6.68 20.39
CA PRO A 314 -5.91 7.40 20.02
C PRO A 314 -5.94 8.76 20.72
N ILE A 315 -6.14 9.82 19.96
CA ILE A 315 -6.51 11.10 20.54
C ILE A 315 -7.85 10.85 21.26
N GLY A 316 -7.93 11.18 22.54
CA GLY A 316 -9.20 11.07 23.26
C GLY A 316 -10.22 12.00 22.60
N ILE A 317 -11.09 11.46 21.76
CA ILE A 317 -12.24 12.16 21.18
C ILE A 317 -13.46 11.75 22.01
N ASN A 318 -14.14 12.73 22.62
CA ASN A 318 -15.43 12.42 23.25
C ASN A 318 -16.45 12.00 22.18
N GLN A 319 -17.59 11.43 22.58
CA GLN A 319 -18.66 10.94 21.70
C GLN A 319 -19.25 11.97 20.71
N TYR A 320 -18.74 13.20 20.70
CA TYR A 320 -19.12 14.30 19.82
C TYR A 320 -17.97 14.74 18.88
N GLY A 321 -16.85 14.02 18.84
CA GLY A 321 -15.71 14.35 17.96
C GLY A 321 -14.81 15.47 18.47
N ASN A 322 -14.96 15.91 19.73
CA ASN A 322 -14.07 16.91 20.33
C ASN A 322 -12.93 16.24 21.10
N THR A 323 -11.70 16.70 20.88
CA THR A 323 -10.51 16.21 21.60
C THR A 323 -10.57 16.60 23.09
N TYR A 324 -10.09 15.70 23.95
CA TYR A 324 -10.08 15.84 25.41
C TYR A 324 -9.19 17.02 25.86
N GLN A 325 -9.86 18.15 26.10
CA GLN A 325 -9.73 19.13 27.20
C GLN A 325 -9.90 20.54 26.65
N ALA A 326 -11.16 20.97 26.50
CA ALA A 326 -11.48 22.37 26.73
C ALA A 326 -11.17 22.67 28.20
N ARG A 327 -9.94 23.10 28.51
CA ARG A 327 -9.75 23.90 29.72
C ARG A 327 -10.59 25.16 29.49
N ASN A 328 -11.49 25.45 30.42
CA ASN A 328 -12.20 26.72 30.45
C ASN A 328 -11.20 27.87 30.30
N CYS A 329 -11.14 28.48 29.12
CA CYS A 329 -10.44 29.75 28.89
C CYS A 329 -11.27 30.87 29.53
N SER A 330 -11.41 30.84 30.85
CA SER A 330 -11.92 31.96 31.64
C SER A 330 -10.72 32.69 32.25
N GLY A 331 -10.10 33.57 31.48
CA GLY A 331 -8.96 34.37 31.93
C GLY A 331 -8.32 35.15 30.79
N GLU A 332 -8.04 36.43 31.03
CA GLU A 332 -7.59 37.43 30.07
C GLU A 332 -6.53 36.95 29.07
N MET A 333 -6.75 37.31 27.80
CA MET A 333 -5.84 37.11 26.68
C MET A 333 -4.41 37.54 27.02
N ARG A 334 -3.50 36.56 27.08
CA ARG A 334 -2.09 36.77 26.76
C ARG A 334 -1.72 35.84 25.60
N PHE A 335 -1.23 36.44 24.53
CA PHE A 335 -0.82 35.82 23.28
C PHE A 335 0.29 34.78 23.46
N VAL A 336 -0.01 33.53 23.83
CA VAL A 336 0.93 32.39 23.63
C VAL A 336 0.25 31.00 23.60
N ASP A 337 -0.98 30.85 23.07
CA ASP A 337 -1.58 29.50 22.91
C ASP A 337 -2.19 29.30 21.51
N PRO A 338 -1.60 28.44 20.65
CA PRO A 338 -2.09 28.19 19.30
C PRO A 338 -3.37 27.33 19.24
N VAL A 339 -3.92 26.90 20.39
CA VAL A 339 -5.11 26.01 20.45
C VAL A 339 -6.45 26.77 20.33
N CYS A 340 -6.46 28.11 20.28
CA CYS A 340 -7.69 28.93 20.25
C CYS A 340 -7.95 29.67 18.91
N MET A 341 -7.54 29.12 17.76
CA MET A 341 -7.97 29.68 16.47
C MET A 341 -9.34 29.11 16.05
N ASN A 342 -10.35 29.99 16.12
CA ASN A 342 -11.75 29.74 15.76
C ASN A 342 -11.91 29.16 14.34
N LEU A 343 -12.56 27.99 14.25
CA LEU A 343 -13.37 27.58 13.11
C LEU A 343 -14.77 28.19 13.28
N THR A 344 -14.94 29.39 12.73
CA THR A 344 -16.27 29.92 12.40
C THR A 344 -16.32 30.03 10.88
N LEU A 345 -16.75 28.94 10.22
CA LEU A 345 -17.22 29.01 8.84
C LEU A 345 -18.74 29.09 8.90
N ARG A 346 -19.28 30.20 8.39
CA ARG A 346 -20.69 30.35 8.02
C ARG A 346 -20.89 29.81 6.62
#